data_AF-A0A0F9MK92-F1
#
_entry.id   AF-A0A0F9MK92-F1
#
_cell.length_a   1.000
_cell.length_b   1.000
_cell.length_c   1.000
_cell.angle_alpha   90.00
_cell.angle_beta   90.00
_cell.angle_gamma   90.00
#
_symmetry.space_group_name_H-M   'P 1'
#
loop_
_entity.id
_entity.type
_entity.pdbx_description
1 polymer ?
#
loop_
_entity_poly.entity_id
_entity_poly.type
_entity_poly.pdbx_seq_one_letter_code
_entity_poly.pdbx_strand_id
1 'polypeptide(L)'
;MATGDPTGSDLIVGTTDGDTLSASPTPELREVTFSSSVALLSGVKYAIVIRTLNAGASSVIEVHGVSLGGDPYANGIHVPSTNGGSTWGIQIDTADIYFVTKASGDSKDSHTGNENLVMIISQGVDIWEAQTFTTTSAYTISSVVLSMARFLSPGTVTVSIRQVEGETYFTPPVPSGLNTIATVRRLVSAANSKIWYESI
;
A
#
# COMPACT_ATOMS: atom_id res chain seq x y z
N MET A 1 -16.06 -2.09 -6.38
CA MET A 1 -14.96 -1.90 -5.42
C MET A 1 -15.61 -1.97 -4.04
N ALA A 2 -15.01 -2.71 -3.13
CA ALA A 2 -15.46 -2.82 -1.74
C ALA A 2 -14.68 -1.84 -0.86
N THR A 3 -15.28 -1.40 0.25
CA THR A 3 -14.59 -0.60 1.26
C THR A 3 -13.28 -1.28 1.68
N GLY A 4 -12.17 -0.53 1.63
CA GLY A 4 -10.84 -1.09 1.88
C GLY A 4 -10.06 -1.46 0.62
N ASP A 5 -10.66 -1.44 -0.56
CA ASP A 5 -9.95 -1.73 -1.80
C ASP A 5 -9.09 -0.55 -2.26
N PRO A 6 -7.90 -0.79 -2.85
CA PRO A 6 -7.14 0.24 -3.53
C PRO A 6 -7.94 0.88 -4.69
N THR A 7 -7.93 2.20 -4.80
CA THR A 7 -8.66 2.96 -5.82
C THR A 7 -7.79 3.99 -6.52
N GLY A 8 -8.29 4.50 -7.64
CA GLY A 8 -7.65 5.56 -8.41
C GLY A 8 -6.37 5.10 -9.12
N SER A 9 -5.65 6.08 -9.66
CA SER A 9 -4.32 5.89 -10.23
C SER A 9 -3.26 5.73 -9.13
N ASP A 10 -2.08 5.25 -9.51
CA ASP A 10 -0.92 5.30 -8.62
C ASP A 10 -0.63 6.75 -8.22
N LEU A 11 -0.48 7.01 -6.92
CA LEU A 11 -0.02 8.29 -6.41
C LEU A 11 1.47 8.47 -6.66
N ILE A 12 2.22 7.39 -6.50
CA ILE A 12 3.66 7.33 -6.66
C ILE A 12 4.08 5.90 -7.03
N VAL A 13 5.15 5.78 -7.81
CA VAL A 13 5.64 4.51 -8.37
C VAL A 13 7.14 4.41 -8.20
N GLY A 14 7.61 3.21 -7.91
CA GLY A 14 9.01 2.81 -7.85
C GLY A 14 9.17 1.44 -8.50
N THR A 15 10.38 1.16 -8.98
CA THR A 15 10.67 -0.12 -9.63
C THR A 15 11.96 -0.70 -9.10
N THR A 16 12.06 -2.02 -9.12
CA THR A 16 13.30 -2.74 -8.86
C THR A 16 13.48 -3.86 -9.87
N ASP A 17 14.73 -4.23 -10.13
CA ASP A 17 15.04 -5.43 -10.91
C ASP A 17 14.82 -6.67 -10.03
N GLY A 18 13.80 -7.45 -10.34
CA GLY A 18 13.46 -8.69 -9.65
C GLY A 18 14.42 -9.84 -9.98
N ASP A 19 15.16 -9.78 -11.09
CA ASP A 19 16.16 -10.80 -11.44
C ASP A 19 17.37 -10.78 -10.49
N THR A 20 17.54 -9.66 -9.77
CA THR A 20 18.59 -9.48 -8.77
C THR A 20 18.20 -9.93 -7.36
N LEU A 21 16.94 -10.33 -7.13
CA LEU A 21 16.51 -10.82 -5.83
C LEU A 21 17.19 -12.15 -5.48
N SER A 22 17.29 -12.42 -4.18
CA SER A 22 17.61 -13.75 -3.67
C SER A 22 16.62 -14.79 -4.21
N ALA A 23 17.14 -15.96 -4.59
CA ALA A 23 16.31 -17.04 -5.08
C ALA A 23 15.48 -17.65 -3.92
N SER A 24 14.22 -17.99 -4.20
CA SER A 24 13.37 -18.76 -3.29
C SER A 24 14.09 -20.05 -2.84
N PRO A 25 13.97 -20.45 -1.55
CA PRO A 25 13.02 -19.95 -0.54
C PRO A 25 13.60 -18.92 0.42
N THR A 26 14.74 -18.30 0.12
CA THR A 26 15.38 -17.32 1.02
C THR A 26 15.05 -15.90 0.56
N PRO A 27 14.04 -15.23 1.15
CA PRO A 27 13.73 -13.86 0.80
C PRO A 27 14.82 -12.90 1.30
N GLU A 28 14.85 -11.72 0.70
CA GLU A 28 15.65 -10.59 1.17
C GLU A 28 14.76 -9.37 1.40
N LEU A 29 15.20 -8.50 2.32
CA LEU A 29 14.61 -7.18 2.47
C LEU A 29 15.08 -6.29 1.32
N ARG A 30 14.14 -5.97 0.43
CA ARG A 30 14.39 -5.10 -0.73
C ARG A 30 13.72 -3.75 -0.50
N GLU A 31 14.53 -2.70 -0.48
CA GLU A 31 14.04 -1.33 -0.52
C GLU A 31 13.76 -0.91 -1.96
N VAL A 32 12.55 -0.42 -2.23
CA VAL A 32 12.14 0.15 -3.51
C VAL A 32 11.96 1.65 -3.32
N THR A 33 12.88 2.42 -3.89
CA THR A 33 12.85 3.89 -3.86
C THR A 33 11.89 4.44 -4.91
N PHE A 34 11.15 5.47 -4.54
CA PHE A 34 10.27 6.18 -5.46
C PHE A 34 11.01 7.30 -6.20
N SER A 35 10.69 7.51 -7.48
CA SER A 35 11.35 8.52 -8.33
C SER A 35 10.84 9.95 -8.10
N SER A 36 9.77 10.09 -7.32
CA SER A 36 9.17 11.38 -6.95
C SER A 36 8.85 11.37 -5.45
N SER A 37 8.04 12.31 -4.98
CA SER A 37 7.63 12.37 -3.59
C SER A 37 6.13 12.66 -3.49
N VAL A 38 5.47 12.03 -2.52
CA VAL A 38 4.05 12.23 -2.22
C VAL A 38 3.91 12.37 -0.70
N ALA A 39 3.17 13.40 -0.28
CA ALA A 39 2.78 13.57 1.10
C ALA A 39 1.62 12.62 1.43
N LEU A 40 1.84 11.74 2.40
CA LEU A 40 0.80 10.92 3.02
C LEU A 40 0.31 11.64 4.27
N LEU A 41 -1.00 11.73 4.43
CA LEU A 41 -1.66 12.50 5.49
C LEU A 41 -1.94 11.61 6.69
N SER A 42 -1.69 12.11 7.91
CA SER A 42 -1.94 11.38 9.16
C SER A 42 -3.36 10.82 9.24
N GLY A 43 -3.49 9.55 9.63
CA GLY A 43 -4.76 8.86 9.78
C GLY A 43 -5.41 8.44 8.46
N VAL A 44 -4.75 8.69 7.32
CA VAL A 44 -5.26 8.29 6.00
C VAL A 44 -4.82 6.88 5.65
N LYS A 45 -5.78 6.09 5.13
CA LYS A 45 -5.54 4.75 4.60
C LYS A 45 -5.05 4.81 3.16
N TYR A 46 -3.96 4.08 2.90
CA TYR A 46 -3.34 3.91 1.58
C TYR A 46 -3.09 2.43 1.32
N ALA A 47 -2.74 2.10 0.08
CA ALA A 47 -2.35 0.75 -0.32
C ALA A 47 -0.95 0.73 -0.92
N ILE A 48 -0.12 -0.20 -0.49
CA ILE A 48 1.12 -0.60 -1.18
C ILE A 48 0.70 -1.66 -2.19
N VAL A 49 0.84 -1.37 -3.49
CA VAL A 49 0.50 -2.29 -4.57
C VAL A 49 1.77 -2.77 -5.25
N ILE A 50 1.95 -4.09 -5.31
CA ILE A 50 3.09 -4.78 -5.89
C ILE A 50 2.61 -5.52 -7.15
N ARG A 51 3.31 -5.33 -8.26
CA ARG A 51 2.98 -5.95 -9.55
C ARG A 51 4.22 -6.19 -10.40
N THR A 52 4.18 -7.21 -11.22
CA THR A 52 5.13 -7.44 -12.31
C THR A 52 4.46 -7.10 -13.64
N LEU A 53 5.23 -6.59 -14.60
CA LEU A 53 4.74 -6.35 -15.96
C LEU A 53 5.58 -7.22 -16.90
N ASN A 54 4.93 -8.10 -17.67
CA ASN A 54 5.52 -8.77 -18.83
C ASN A 54 6.86 -9.49 -18.63
N ALA A 55 6.99 -10.41 -17.66
CA ALA A 55 7.98 -11.49 -17.79
C ALA A 55 7.27 -12.78 -18.24
N GLY A 56 8.01 -13.66 -18.91
CA GLY A 56 7.46 -14.86 -19.54
C GLY A 56 6.70 -15.77 -18.56
N ALA A 57 5.87 -16.65 -19.11
CA ALA A 57 4.84 -17.47 -18.43
C ALA A 57 5.32 -18.48 -17.36
N SER A 58 6.50 -18.28 -16.75
CA SER A 58 7.04 -19.17 -15.71
C SER A 58 7.79 -18.45 -14.60
N SER A 59 8.04 -17.14 -14.71
CA SER A 59 8.71 -16.40 -13.64
C SER A 59 7.72 -15.95 -12.57
N VAL A 60 8.17 -15.84 -11.32
CA VAL A 60 7.28 -15.46 -10.19
C VAL A 60 8.06 -14.55 -9.25
N ILE A 61 7.38 -13.57 -8.67
CA ILE A 61 7.85 -12.89 -7.45
C ILE A 61 7.13 -13.51 -6.28
N GLU A 62 7.89 -13.95 -5.30
CA GLU A 62 7.37 -14.26 -4.00
C GLU A 62 7.44 -12.99 -3.15
N VAL A 63 6.29 -12.52 -2.70
CA VAL A 63 6.19 -11.49 -1.66
C VAL A 63 5.93 -12.22 -0.36
N HIS A 64 6.84 -12.07 0.59
CA HIS A 64 6.72 -12.78 1.85
C HIS A 64 5.88 -11.98 2.83
N GLY A 65 4.98 -12.68 3.48
CA GLY A 65 4.05 -12.16 4.46
C GLY A 65 4.36 -12.67 5.86
N VAL A 66 3.80 -11.99 6.85
CA VAL A 66 3.82 -12.45 8.23
C VAL A 66 2.62 -13.37 8.44
N SER A 67 2.88 -14.61 8.84
CA SER A 67 1.82 -15.59 9.15
C SER A 67 1.18 -15.31 10.48
N LEU A 68 -0.15 -15.41 10.54
CA LEU A 68 -0.88 -15.09 11.74
C LEU A 68 -1.55 -16.34 12.29
N GLY A 69 -0.86 -16.93 13.25
CA GLY A 69 -1.52 -17.57 14.38
C GLY A 69 -2.15 -16.55 15.35
N GLY A 70 -2.61 -15.38 14.89
CA GLY A 70 -3.45 -14.46 15.69
C GLY A 70 -3.10 -12.95 15.76
N ASP A 71 -2.26 -12.36 14.90
CA ASP A 71 -1.89 -10.92 14.99
C ASP A 71 -2.01 -10.13 13.66
N PRO A 72 -3.22 -10.04 13.06
CA PRO A 72 -3.46 -9.25 11.85
C PRO A 72 -2.97 -7.84 12.01
N TYR A 73 -2.35 -7.31 10.95
CA TYR A 73 -1.96 -5.92 10.90
C TYR A 73 -3.19 -5.04 11.08
N ALA A 74 -3.44 -4.60 12.31
CA ALA A 74 -4.70 -3.99 12.70
C ALA A 74 -5.07 -2.72 11.92
N ASN A 75 -4.09 -2.10 11.26
CA ASN A 75 -4.24 -0.86 10.52
C ASN A 75 -4.42 -1.07 9.01
N GLY A 76 -4.60 -2.31 8.56
CA GLY A 76 -4.59 -2.66 7.16
C GLY A 76 -5.14 -4.05 6.89
N ILE A 77 -5.17 -4.40 5.61
CA ILE A 77 -5.70 -5.64 5.07
C ILE A 77 -4.94 -5.97 3.80
N HIS A 78 -4.59 -7.24 3.62
CA HIS A 78 -4.10 -7.81 2.36
C HIS A 78 -5.26 -8.09 1.40
N VAL A 79 -5.18 -7.61 0.17
CA VAL A 79 -6.15 -7.89 -0.88
C VAL A 79 -5.45 -8.13 -2.24
N PRO A 80 -5.61 -9.32 -2.85
CA PRO A 80 -5.06 -9.61 -4.17
C PRO A 80 -5.94 -9.05 -5.29
N SER A 81 -5.40 -8.92 -6.49
CA SER A 81 -6.16 -8.71 -7.73
C SER A 81 -5.65 -9.69 -8.79
N THR A 82 -6.55 -10.21 -9.62
CA THR A 82 -6.24 -11.16 -10.70
C THR A 82 -6.42 -10.56 -12.09
N ASN A 83 -6.70 -9.26 -12.19
CA ASN A 83 -7.03 -8.57 -13.44
C ASN A 83 -6.43 -7.15 -13.50
N GLY A 84 -5.21 -7.00 -13.00
CA GLY A 84 -4.45 -5.76 -13.12
C GLY A 84 -5.03 -4.62 -12.28
N GLY A 85 -5.56 -4.94 -11.09
CA GLY A 85 -6.16 -3.97 -10.19
C GLY A 85 -7.49 -3.38 -10.70
N SER A 86 -8.11 -4.00 -11.71
CA SER A 86 -9.45 -3.60 -12.17
C SER A 86 -10.52 -3.97 -11.15
N THR A 87 -10.36 -5.11 -10.48
CA THR A 87 -11.12 -5.51 -9.30
C THR A 87 -10.18 -6.12 -8.27
N TRP A 88 -10.50 -5.95 -6.99
CA TRP A 88 -9.79 -6.58 -5.89
C TRP A 88 -10.59 -7.77 -5.35
N GLY A 89 -9.87 -8.80 -4.95
CA GLY A 89 -10.39 -10.08 -4.52
C GLY A 89 -10.90 -10.07 -3.08
N ILE A 90 -11.01 -11.26 -2.50
CA ILE A 90 -11.40 -11.43 -1.11
C ILE A 90 -10.24 -10.97 -0.22
N GLN A 91 -10.57 -10.16 0.79
CA GLN A 91 -9.66 -9.74 1.85
C GLN A 91 -9.10 -10.97 2.57
N ILE A 92 -7.78 -11.01 2.71
CA ILE A 92 -7.08 -12.10 3.39
C ILE A 92 -6.78 -11.63 4.82
N ASP A 93 -7.33 -12.34 5.80
CA ASP A 93 -7.21 -12.05 7.23
C ASP A 93 -6.18 -12.96 7.94
N THR A 94 -5.63 -13.92 7.20
CA THR A 94 -4.68 -14.92 7.68
C THR A 94 -3.23 -14.64 7.27
N ALA A 95 -3.03 -13.65 6.41
CA ALA A 95 -1.74 -13.25 5.88
C ALA A 95 -1.73 -11.75 5.62
N ASP A 96 -0.66 -11.08 6.03
CA ASP A 96 -0.37 -9.69 5.69
C ASP A 96 1.02 -9.63 5.04
N ILE A 97 1.23 -8.67 4.14
CA ILE A 97 2.52 -8.42 3.51
C ILE A 97 3.51 -7.85 4.52
N TYR A 98 4.75 -8.35 4.53
CA TYR A 98 5.83 -7.68 5.25
C TYR A 98 6.11 -6.34 4.57
N PHE A 99 6.01 -5.24 5.31
CA PHE A 99 6.38 -3.93 4.79
C PHE A 99 6.94 -2.99 5.84
N VAL A 100 7.75 -2.04 5.38
CA VAL A 100 8.12 -0.83 6.12
C VAL A 100 8.08 0.37 5.17
N THR A 101 7.22 1.35 5.43
CA THR A 101 7.26 2.63 4.71
C THR A 101 8.36 3.52 5.29
N LYS A 102 8.99 4.30 4.40
CA LYS A 102 10.13 5.14 4.75
C LYS A 102 9.89 6.60 4.35
N ALA A 103 10.42 7.52 5.16
CA ALA A 103 10.56 8.92 4.80
C ALA A 103 11.99 9.38 5.13
N SER A 104 12.77 9.72 4.10
CA SER A 104 14.17 10.13 4.26
C SER A 104 15.02 9.11 5.04
N GLY A 105 14.73 7.81 4.87
CA GLY A 105 15.41 6.70 5.56
C GLY A 105 14.77 6.26 6.88
N ASP A 106 13.94 7.10 7.50
CA ASP A 106 13.24 6.77 8.74
C ASP A 106 12.04 5.87 8.49
N SER A 107 11.89 4.81 9.29
CA SER A 107 10.67 3.99 9.31
C SER A 107 9.46 4.80 9.80
N LYS A 108 8.30 4.61 9.16
CA LYS A 108 7.05 5.29 9.53
C LYS A 108 5.96 4.30 9.92
N ASP A 109 5.43 3.55 8.97
CA ASP A 109 4.44 2.50 9.21
C ASP A 109 5.03 1.15 8.80
N SER A 110 4.68 0.09 9.54
CA SER A 110 5.24 -1.21 9.25
C SER A 110 4.36 -2.35 9.72
N HIS A 111 4.45 -3.45 8.99
CA HIS A 111 4.09 -4.77 9.47
C HIS A 111 5.30 -5.69 9.28
N THR A 112 5.91 -6.11 10.38
CA THR A 112 7.12 -6.92 10.41
C THR A 112 6.92 -8.12 11.31
N GLY A 113 7.58 -9.24 11.04
CA GLY A 113 7.43 -10.43 11.86
C GLY A 113 8.07 -11.64 11.21
N ASN A 114 7.57 -12.82 11.54
CA ASN A 114 8.09 -14.06 10.99
C ASN A 114 7.60 -14.26 9.54
N GLU A 115 8.51 -14.15 8.59
CA GLU A 115 8.29 -14.18 7.13
C GLU A 115 8.05 -15.60 6.60
N ASN A 116 7.19 -16.37 7.27
CA ASN A 116 6.98 -17.79 6.94
C ASN A 116 5.87 -18.02 5.90
N LEU A 117 5.16 -16.98 5.44
CA LEU A 117 4.16 -17.11 4.38
C LEU A 117 4.68 -16.59 3.05
N VAL A 118 4.55 -17.41 2.02
CA VAL A 118 4.84 -17.06 0.64
C VAL A 118 3.54 -16.63 -0.04
N MET A 119 3.41 -15.35 -0.39
CA MET A 119 2.40 -14.89 -1.36
C MET A 119 3.02 -14.86 -2.75
N ILE A 120 2.32 -15.44 -3.72
CA ILE A 120 2.86 -15.75 -5.05
C ILE A 120 2.26 -14.78 -6.06
N ILE A 121 3.09 -13.89 -6.60
CA ILE A 121 2.76 -13.09 -7.78
C ILE A 121 3.20 -13.87 -9.02
N SER A 122 2.30 -14.71 -9.53
CA SER A 122 2.55 -15.56 -10.70
C SER A 122 2.46 -14.77 -12.01
N GLN A 123 3.41 -14.97 -12.92
CA GLN A 123 3.40 -14.31 -14.23
C GLN A 123 2.61 -15.08 -15.30
N GLY A 124 2.00 -14.33 -16.22
CA GLY A 124 1.04 -14.84 -17.23
C GLY A 124 -0.43 -14.53 -16.91
N VAL A 125 -0.67 -13.91 -15.75
CA VAL A 125 -1.94 -13.33 -15.31
C VAL A 125 -1.59 -11.98 -14.67
N ASP A 126 -2.44 -10.97 -14.84
CA ASP A 126 -2.23 -9.64 -14.24
C ASP A 126 -2.51 -9.70 -12.73
N ILE A 127 -1.69 -10.45 -12.00
CA ILE A 127 -1.79 -10.61 -10.54
C ILE A 127 -1.08 -9.46 -9.86
N TRP A 128 -1.83 -8.71 -9.07
CA TRP A 128 -1.29 -7.66 -8.21
C TRP A 128 -1.59 -8.02 -6.76
N GLU A 129 -0.65 -7.70 -5.88
CA GLU A 129 -0.85 -7.84 -4.44
C GLU A 129 -0.93 -6.46 -3.81
N ALA A 130 -1.87 -6.27 -2.89
CA ALA A 130 -1.99 -5.02 -2.17
C ALA A 130 -2.05 -5.24 -0.66
N GLN A 131 -1.23 -4.48 0.07
CA GLN A 131 -1.37 -4.31 1.51
C GLN A 131 -1.87 -2.91 1.78
N THR A 132 -3.04 -2.79 2.40
CA THR A 132 -3.48 -1.49 2.92
C THR A 132 -2.80 -1.18 4.25
N PHE A 133 -2.66 0.10 4.54
CA PHE A 133 -2.15 0.59 5.82
C PHE A 133 -2.71 1.97 6.12
N THR A 134 -2.91 2.25 7.40
CA THR A 134 -3.33 3.56 7.89
C THR A 134 -2.12 4.27 8.47
N THR A 135 -1.80 5.43 7.92
CA THR A 135 -0.64 6.22 8.35
C THR A 135 -0.80 6.70 9.78
N THR A 136 0.21 6.44 10.60
CA THR A 136 0.23 6.85 12.02
C THR A 136 0.55 8.34 12.20
N SER A 137 1.23 8.95 11.23
CA SER A 137 1.59 10.37 11.19
C SER A 137 1.66 10.85 9.74
N ALA A 138 1.67 12.17 9.52
CA ALA A 138 1.88 12.71 8.18
C ALA A 138 3.37 12.70 7.82
N TYR A 139 3.72 12.23 6.62
CA TYR A 139 5.09 12.22 6.11
C TYR A 139 5.13 12.23 4.59
N THR A 140 6.27 12.61 4.03
CA THR A 140 6.54 12.45 2.59
C THR A 140 7.23 11.12 2.37
N ILE A 141 6.57 10.19 1.69
CA ILE A 141 7.12 8.85 1.48
C ILE A 141 8.30 8.91 0.48
N SER A 142 9.38 8.19 0.78
CA SER A 142 10.57 8.07 -0.06
C SER A 142 10.77 6.67 -0.63
N SER A 143 10.36 5.64 0.11
CA SER A 143 10.56 4.24 -0.26
C SER A 143 9.66 3.31 0.55
N VAL A 144 9.58 2.05 0.10
CA VAL A 144 9.02 0.94 0.86
C VAL A 144 10.04 -0.19 0.88
N VAL A 145 10.21 -0.82 2.05
CA VAL A 145 10.96 -2.07 2.20
C VAL A 145 9.97 -3.22 2.21
N LEU A 146 10.24 -4.25 1.42
CA LEU A 146 9.43 -5.47 1.30
C LEU A 146 10.33 -6.70 1.49
N SER A 147 9.77 -7.79 2.02
CA SER A 147 10.45 -9.09 1.98
C SER A 147 10.08 -9.82 0.69
N MET A 148 11.06 -10.06 -0.18
CA MET A 148 10.83 -10.62 -1.51
C MET A 148 11.87 -11.68 -1.90
N ALA A 149 11.43 -12.68 -2.65
CA ALA A 149 12.29 -13.64 -3.32
C ALA A 149 11.87 -13.78 -4.79
N ARG A 150 12.80 -14.25 -5.64
CA ARG A 150 12.47 -14.62 -7.02
C ARG A 150 12.34 -16.12 -7.21
N PHE A 151 11.45 -16.50 -8.11
CA PHE A 151 11.50 -17.78 -8.79
C PHE A 151 11.78 -17.52 -10.28
N LEU A 152 12.89 -18.08 -10.79
CA LEU A 152 13.42 -17.81 -12.13
C LEU A 152 13.78 -16.32 -12.34
N SER A 153 13.32 -15.72 -13.43
CA SER A 153 13.68 -14.36 -13.87
C SER A 153 12.44 -13.48 -14.00
N PRO A 154 11.96 -12.90 -12.88
CA PRO A 154 10.73 -12.13 -12.85
C PRO A 154 10.80 -10.76 -13.53
N GLY A 155 11.97 -10.29 -13.95
CA GLY A 155 12.14 -9.00 -14.60
C GLY A 155 11.80 -7.84 -13.67
N THR A 156 11.19 -6.78 -14.21
CA THR A 156 10.90 -5.56 -13.43
C THR A 156 9.71 -5.75 -12.49
N VAL A 157 9.93 -5.50 -11.20
CA VAL A 157 8.88 -5.38 -10.18
C VAL A 157 8.54 -3.91 -10.01
N THR A 158 7.25 -3.60 -10.07
CA THR A 158 6.72 -2.26 -9.82
C THR A 158 6.01 -2.25 -8.47
N VAL A 159 6.35 -1.26 -7.64
CA VAL A 159 5.69 -0.98 -6.37
C VAL A 159 5.09 0.42 -6.44
N SER A 160 3.86 0.59 -5.96
CA SER A 160 3.17 1.88 -6.00
C SER A 160 2.35 2.11 -4.74
N ILE A 161 2.06 3.38 -4.45
CA ILE A 161 1.09 3.75 -3.42
C ILE A 161 -0.22 4.18 -4.09
N ARG A 162 -1.36 3.72 -3.57
CA ARG A 162 -2.70 4.13 -4.00
C ARG A 162 -3.55 4.61 -2.83
N GLN A 163 -4.60 5.37 -3.15
CA GLN A 163 -5.68 5.64 -2.20
C GLN A 163 -6.51 4.36 -1.98
N VAL A 164 -7.30 4.35 -0.92
CA VAL A 164 -8.21 3.24 -0.58
C VAL A 164 -9.66 3.75 -0.54
N GLU A 165 -10.60 2.95 -1.06
CA GLU A 165 -12.02 3.30 -1.08
C GLU A 165 -12.60 3.45 0.33
N GLY A 166 -13.46 4.44 0.51
CA GLY A 166 -14.27 4.63 1.72
C GLY A 166 -13.77 5.71 2.68
N GLU A 167 -12.69 6.42 2.34
CA GLU A 167 -12.13 7.46 3.21
C GLU A 167 -12.11 8.82 2.49
N THR A 168 -13.22 9.55 2.54
CA THR A 168 -13.27 10.95 2.08
C THR A 168 -12.68 11.86 3.15
N TYR A 169 -11.40 12.20 3.04
CA TYR A 169 -10.80 13.25 3.87
C TYR A 169 -11.04 14.61 3.23
N PHE A 170 -11.72 15.48 3.96
CA PHE A 170 -11.72 16.90 3.64
C PHE A 170 -10.36 17.45 4.08
N THR A 171 -9.56 17.90 3.12
CA THR A 171 -8.43 18.79 3.42
C THR A 171 -9.01 20.20 3.53
N PRO A 172 -9.17 20.77 4.73
CA PRO A 172 -9.62 22.14 4.85
C PRO A 172 -8.64 23.06 4.10
N PRO A 173 -9.12 24.06 3.35
CA PRO A 173 -8.25 25.08 2.77
C PRO A 173 -7.37 25.67 3.87
N VAL A 174 -6.06 25.77 3.66
CA VAL A 174 -5.16 26.45 4.59
C VAL A 174 -5.59 27.92 4.64
N PRO A 175 -6.02 28.45 5.79
CA PRO A 175 -6.47 29.83 5.88
C PRO A 175 -5.33 30.79 5.57
N SER A 176 -5.42 31.51 4.45
CA SER A 176 -4.52 32.63 4.13
C SER A 176 -5.28 33.94 4.37
N GLY A 177 -5.37 34.34 5.63
CA GLY A 177 -6.00 35.60 6.04
C GLY A 177 -7.13 35.46 7.06
N LEU A 178 -7.59 36.59 7.58
CA LEU A 178 -8.50 36.69 8.74
C LEU A 178 -9.93 36.17 8.50
N ASN A 179 -10.29 35.73 7.29
CA ASN A 179 -11.68 35.37 6.92
C ASN A 179 -11.76 34.18 5.94
N THR A 180 -11.08 33.07 6.22
CA THR A 180 -11.22 31.88 5.36
C THR A 180 -12.47 31.11 5.74
N ILE A 181 -13.49 31.17 4.89
CA ILE A 181 -14.76 30.45 5.07
C ILE A 181 -14.70 29.18 4.21
N ALA A 182 -14.78 28.01 4.84
CA ALA A 182 -15.06 26.75 4.14
C ALA A 182 -16.58 26.52 4.15
N THR A 183 -17.18 26.42 2.98
CA THR A 183 -18.61 26.09 2.85
C THR A 183 -18.78 24.59 2.70
N VAL A 184 -19.45 23.95 3.65
CA VAL A 184 -19.82 22.52 3.59
C VAL A 184 -21.34 22.40 3.42
N ARG A 185 -21.78 21.45 2.59
CA ARG A 185 -23.21 21.32 2.23
C ARG A 185 -24.07 20.78 3.38
N ARG A 186 -23.48 19.97 4.27
CA ARG A 186 -24.17 19.37 5.41
C ARG A 186 -23.19 19.20 6.58
N LEU A 187 -23.34 20.05 7.59
CA LEU A 187 -22.63 19.93 8.86
C LEU A 187 -23.38 18.91 9.72
N VAL A 188 -22.72 17.85 10.17
CA VAL A 188 -23.32 16.83 11.05
C VAL A 188 -23.11 17.21 12.51
N SER A 189 -21.92 17.70 12.87
CA SER A 189 -21.58 18.10 14.24
C SER A 189 -20.35 19.02 14.25
N ALA A 190 -20.21 19.87 15.28
CA ALA A 190 -18.99 20.61 15.59
C ALA A 190 -18.79 20.74 17.11
N ALA A 191 -17.60 20.35 17.60
CA ALA A 191 -17.25 20.34 19.02
C ALA A 191 -15.74 20.19 19.18
N ASN A 192 -15.16 20.76 20.25
CA ASN A 192 -13.74 20.62 20.59
C ASN A 192 -12.78 20.89 19.40
N SER A 193 -13.03 21.97 18.65
CA SER A 193 -12.25 22.35 17.46
C SER A 193 -12.23 21.30 16.33
N LYS A 194 -13.24 20.42 16.28
CA LYS A 194 -13.45 19.44 15.22
C LYS A 194 -14.80 19.66 14.54
N ILE A 195 -14.86 19.31 13.25
CA ILE A 195 -16.05 19.34 12.41
C ILE A 195 -16.26 17.94 11.85
N TRP A 196 -17.49 17.43 11.95
CA TRP A 196 -17.93 16.18 11.33
C TRP A 196 -18.96 16.51 10.26
N TYR A 197 -18.83 15.87 9.10
CA TYR A 197 -19.73 16.03 7.97
C TYR A 197 -20.00 14.66 7.35
N GLU A 198 -21.15 14.51 6.70
CA GLU A 198 -21.50 13.31 5.93
C GLU A 198 -21.17 13.58 4.46
N SER A 199 -20.41 12.68 3.83
CA SER A 199 -20.29 12.64 2.37
C SER A 199 -21.64 12.19 1.80
N ILE A 200 -22.17 12.93 0.81
CA ILE A 200 -23.38 12.56 0.05
C ILE A 200 -22.95 11.78 -1.19
#